data_AF-A0A1G3AI79-F1
#
_entry.id   AF-A0A1G3AI79-F1
#
_cell.length_a   1.000
_cell.length_b   1.000
_cell.length_c   1.000
_cell.angle_alpha   90.00
_cell.angle_beta   90.00
_cell.angle_gamma   90.00
#
_symmetry.space_group_name_H-M   'P 1'
#
loop_
_entity.id
_entity.type
_entity.pdbx_description
1 polymer ?
#
loop_
_entity_poly.entity_id
_entity_poly.type
_entity_poly.pdbx_seq_one_letter_code
_entity_poly.pdbx_strand_id
1 'polypeptide(L)'
;MKIAWFSAGATFRTYQGQQASKTDNRIAYSVGRPVDFKEIYKSSVPTWTNHWRCNWDTDVVLDKPAEQVYVKFTGNPGLNVIRACLHLLPKQTPKTNLRITHGFNINGQLQTKTIDLDKPDDYTIECESEPENVFIEMTVPSG
;
A
#
# COMPACT_ATOMS: atom_id res chain seq x y z
N MET A 1 1.18 15.97 4.89
CA MET A 1 0.69 14.64 4.44
C MET A 1 0.95 13.68 5.58
N LYS A 2 -0.02 12.85 5.95
CA LYS A 2 0.15 11.90 7.06
C LYS A 2 0.46 10.52 6.50
N ILE A 3 1.41 9.83 7.11
CA ILE A 3 1.74 8.43 6.85
C ILE A 3 0.60 7.59 7.42
N ALA A 4 -0.06 6.78 6.59
CA ALA A 4 -1.06 5.81 7.02
C ALA A 4 -0.41 4.48 7.41
N TRP A 5 0.55 4.05 6.59
CA TRP A 5 1.37 2.87 6.83
C TRP A 5 2.73 3.03 6.15
N PHE A 6 3.68 2.20 6.51
CA PHE A 6 5.00 2.19 5.91
C PHE A 6 5.57 0.78 5.83
N SER A 7 6.43 0.54 4.86
CA SER A 7 7.27 -0.66 4.81
C SER A 7 8.64 -0.31 5.36
N ALA A 8 9.19 -1.17 6.22
CA ALA A 8 10.56 -1.06 6.71
C ALA A 8 11.28 -2.38 6.49
N GLY A 9 12.48 -2.30 5.94
CA GLY A 9 13.29 -3.46 5.68
C GLY A 9 14.78 -3.16 5.70
N ALA A 10 15.55 -4.23 5.73
CA ALA A 10 16.98 -4.15 5.79
C ALA A 10 17.66 -5.36 5.17
N THR A 11 18.91 -5.15 4.82
CA THR A 11 19.88 -6.22 4.56
C THR A 11 20.84 -6.28 5.73
N PHE A 12 20.80 -7.37 6.49
CA PHE A 12 21.70 -7.59 7.61
C PHE A 12 22.78 -8.61 7.29
N ARG A 13 23.87 -8.54 8.06
CA ARG A 13 24.85 -9.63 8.16
C ARG A 13 24.43 -10.62 9.25
N THR A 14 24.89 -11.86 9.13
CA THR A 14 24.70 -12.90 10.16
C THR A 14 26.05 -13.52 10.50
N TYR A 15 26.21 -13.95 11.75
CA TYR A 15 27.29 -14.89 12.08
C TYR A 15 26.98 -16.26 11.47
N GLN A 16 28.00 -17.07 11.20
CA GLN A 16 27.82 -18.38 10.57
C GLN A 16 27.94 -19.54 11.57
N GLY A 17 27.41 -20.70 11.19
CA GLY A 17 27.48 -21.93 11.97
C GLY A 17 26.92 -21.73 13.38
N GLN A 18 27.59 -22.32 14.38
CA GLN A 18 27.16 -22.22 15.78
C GLN A 18 27.10 -20.77 16.29
N GLN A 19 27.91 -19.86 15.74
CA GLN A 19 27.89 -18.44 16.11
C GLN A 19 26.65 -17.71 15.59
N ALA A 20 25.92 -18.27 14.62
CA ALA A 20 24.70 -17.68 14.07
C ALA A 20 23.65 -17.37 15.16
N SER A 21 23.62 -18.19 16.22
CA SER A 21 22.78 -17.98 17.41
C SER A 21 23.04 -16.66 18.14
N LYS A 22 24.20 -16.03 17.93
CA LYS A 22 24.58 -14.72 18.49
C LYS A 22 24.18 -13.54 17.62
N THR A 23 23.60 -13.79 16.44
CA THR A 23 23.13 -12.73 15.56
C THR A 23 21.96 -12.00 16.22
N ASP A 24 22.06 -10.68 16.32
CA ASP A 24 21.04 -9.83 16.95
C ASP A 24 20.67 -8.66 16.05
N ASN A 25 20.03 -8.99 14.93
CA ASN A 25 19.51 -7.99 14.01
C ASN A 25 18.06 -7.66 14.37
N ARG A 26 17.74 -6.36 14.43
CA ARG A 26 16.42 -5.89 14.84
C ARG A 26 15.97 -4.69 14.02
N ILE A 27 14.66 -4.57 13.88
CA ILE A 27 13.99 -3.35 13.40
C ILE A 27 12.90 -3.01 14.40
N ALA A 28 12.86 -1.74 14.80
CA ALA A 28 11.83 -1.20 15.66
C ALA A 28 11.40 0.18 15.16
N TYR A 29 10.20 0.64 15.53
CA TYR A 29 9.70 1.94 15.14
C TYR A 29 9.08 2.71 16.31
N SER A 30 8.99 4.02 16.17
CA SER A 30 8.20 4.89 17.04
C SER A 30 7.50 5.98 16.23
N VAL A 31 6.41 6.50 16.76
CA VAL A 31 5.51 7.43 16.07
C VAL A 31 5.61 8.81 16.72
N GLY A 32 5.85 9.84 15.91
CA GLY A 32 5.90 11.24 16.34
C GLY A 32 7.12 11.65 17.15
N ARG A 33 7.78 10.74 17.89
CA ARG A 33 9.03 11.00 18.64
C ARG A 33 9.94 9.78 18.65
N PRO A 34 11.28 9.92 18.74
CA PRO A 34 12.21 8.79 18.75
C PRO A 34 12.37 8.17 20.16
N VAL A 35 11.26 7.77 20.79
CA VAL A 35 11.21 7.13 22.12
C VAL A 35 10.30 5.90 22.09
N ASP A 36 10.38 5.00 23.06
CA ASP A 36 9.45 3.86 23.19
C ASP A 36 9.30 3.01 21.92
N PHE A 37 10.44 2.66 21.31
CA PHE A 37 10.46 1.90 20.06
C PHE A 37 9.79 0.53 20.19
N LYS A 38 8.78 0.29 19.36
CA LYS A 38 8.11 -1.01 19.20
C LYS A 38 8.86 -1.87 18.20
N GLU A 39 9.35 -3.03 18.64
CA GLU A 39 10.03 -4.01 17.78
C GLU A 39 9.05 -4.63 16.78
N ILE A 40 9.45 -4.65 15.51
CA ILE A 40 8.70 -5.26 14.40
C ILE A 40 9.47 -6.41 13.75
N TYR A 41 10.75 -6.54 14.08
CA TYR A 41 11.58 -7.65 13.63
C TYR A 41 12.71 -7.90 14.62
N LYS A 42 12.95 -9.19 14.87
CA LYS A 42 14.17 -9.70 15.47
C LYS A 42 14.59 -10.96 14.72
N SER A 43 15.84 -11.02 14.30
CA SER A 43 16.37 -12.17 13.59
C SER A 43 16.40 -13.39 14.48
N SER A 44 15.99 -14.53 13.92
CA SER A 44 16.24 -15.86 14.46
C SER A 44 17.04 -16.64 13.43
N VAL A 45 18.37 -16.57 13.51
CA VAL A 45 19.26 -17.19 12.50
C VAL A 45 19.62 -18.61 12.95
N PRO A 46 19.27 -19.65 12.17
CA PRO A 46 19.59 -21.02 12.52
C PRO A 46 21.11 -21.30 12.56
N THR A 47 21.56 -22.17 13.47
CA THR A 47 22.99 -22.52 13.65
C THR A 47 23.59 -23.35 12.51
N TRP A 48 22.78 -23.84 11.58
CA TRP A 48 23.26 -24.46 10.35
C TRP A 48 23.50 -23.43 9.21
N THR A 49 23.19 -22.15 9.44
CA THR A 49 23.37 -21.09 8.44
C THR A 49 24.85 -20.86 8.16
N ASN A 50 25.27 -21.08 6.91
CA ASN A 50 26.61 -20.75 6.41
C ASN A 50 26.61 -19.55 5.44
N HIS A 51 25.50 -18.80 5.39
CA HIS A 51 25.37 -17.60 4.57
C HIS A 51 25.54 -16.34 5.43
N TRP A 52 26.21 -15.33 4.88
CA TRP A 52 26.58 -14.12 5.63
C TRP A 52 25.52 -13.02 5.59
N ARG A 53 24.43 -13.18 4.82
CA ARG A 53 23.43 -12.12 4.58
C ARG A 53 21.99 -12.64 4.72
N CYS A 54 21.12 -11.82 5.33
CA CYS A 54 19.67 -11.98 5.28
C CYS A 54 18.97 -10.67 4.90
N ASN A 55 17.89 -10.77 4.14
CA ASN A 55 17.01 -9.66 3.83
C ASN A 55 15.71 -9.84 4.62
N TRP A 56 15.17 -8.75 5.13
CA TRP A 56 13.85 -8.73 5.73
C TRP A 56 13.15 -7.43 5.37
N ASP A 57 11.86 -7.50 5.10
CA ASP A 57 10.98 -6.38 4.83
C ASP A 57 9.62 -6.67 5.48
N THR A 58 9.01 -5.68 6.10
CA THR A 58 7.69 -5.83 6.72
C THR A 58 6.90 -4.53 6.65
N ASP A 59 5.58 -4.66 6.60
CA ASP A 59 4.66 -3.53 6.60
C ASP A 59 4.15 -3.24 8.01
N VAL A 60 4.05 -1.96 8.32
CA VAL A 60 3.52 -1.46 9.59
C VAL A 60 2.37 -0.51 9.28
N VAL A 61 1.16 -0.96 9.61
CA VAL A 61 -0.04 -0.12 9.61
C VAL A 61 -0.10 0.65 10.93
N LEU A 62 -0.22 1.97 10.86
CA LEU A 62 -0.33 2.81 12.06
C LEU A 62 -1.78 2.81 12.57
N ASP A 63 -1.96 2.74 13.88
CA ASP A 63 -3.29 2.86 14.51
C ASP A 63 -3.99 4.17 14.13
N LYS A 64 -3.19 5.23 13.96
CA LYS A 64 -3.63 6.54 13.45
C LYS A 64 -2.57 7.11 12.51
N PRO A 65 -2.96 7.80 11.43
CA PRO A 65 -2.01 8.43 10.53
C PRO A 65 -1.13 9.46 11.25
N ALA A 66 0.17 9.45 10.96
CA ALA A 66 1.17 10.27 11.65
C ALA A 66 2.01 11.11 10.69
N GLU A 67 2.53 12.25 11.14
CA GLU A 67 3.42 13.09 10.32
C GLU A 67 4.84 12.54 10.24
N GLN A 68 5.28 11.85 11.31
CA GLN A 68 6.63 11.36 11.45
C GLN A 68 6.63 9.96 12.07
N VAL A 69 7.48 9.11 11.53
CA VAL A 69 7.81 7.80 12.07
C VAL A 69 9.34 7.72 12.14
N TYR A 70 9.85 7.23 13.26
CA TYR A 70 11.25 6.96 13.48
C TYR A 70 11.47 5.45 13.40
N VAL A 71 12.42 4.99 12.60
CA VAL A 71 12.77 3.57 12.49
C VAL A 71 14.18 3.38 13.00
N LYS A 72 14.36 2.46 13.94
CA LYS A 72 15.64 2.07 14.51
C LYS A 72 16.04 0.70 13.97
N PHE A 73 17.21 0.67 13.36
CA PHE A 73 17.84 -0.56 12.89
C PHE A 73 18.98 -0.93 13.83
N THR A 74 19.05 -2.19 14.25
CA THR A 74 20.20 -2.73 14.99
C THR A 74 20.77 -3.86 14.16
N GLY A 75 22.03 -3.73 13.75
CA GLY A 75 22.73 -4.75 12.99
C GLY A 75 23.88 -5.32 13.81
N ASN A 76 23.78 -6.58 14.20
CA ASN A 76 24.83 -7.31 14.91
C ASN A 76 24.92 -8.72 14.32
N PRO A 77 25.92 -9.02 13.47
CA PRO A 77 27.19 -8.30 13.32
C PRO A 77 27.20 -7.10 12.37
N GLY A 78 26.13 -6.83 11.62
CA GLY A 78 26.15 -5.67 10.75
C GLY A 78 24.87 -5.42 9.97
N LEU A 79 24.75 -4.18 9.50
CA LEU A 79 23.68 -3.69 8.66
C LEU A 79 24.32 -3.14 7.38
N ASN A 80 23.85 -3.59 6.22
CA ASN A 80 24.40 -3.18 4.92
C ASN A 80 23.48 -2.17 4.20
N VAL A 81 22.17 -2.42 4.22
CA VAL A 81 21.17 -1.61 3.49
C VAL A 81 19.94 -1.45 4.35
N ILE A 82 19.34 -0.26 4.31
CA ILE A 82 18.00 0.01 4.82
C ILE A 82 17.06 0.29 3.65
N ARG A 83 15.80 -0.11 3.79
CA ARG A 83 14.71 0.14 2.85
C ARG A 83 13.54 0.71 3.64
N ALA A 84 12.95 1.77 3.12
CA ALA A 84 11.76 2.37 3.70
C ALA A 84 10.85 2.88 2.59
N CYS A 85 9.57 2.56 2.67
CA CYS A 85 8.52 3.09 1.80
C CYS A 85 7.42 3.70 2.66
N LEU A 86 6.99 4.93 2.34
CA LEU A 86 5.93 5.62 3.07
C LEU A 86 4.66 5.66 2.22
N HIS A 87 3.55 5.21 2.80
CA HIS A 87 2.24 5.30 2.17
C HIS A 87 1.45 6.42 2.83
N LEU A 88 1.32 7.51 2.08
CA LEU A 88 0.76 8.76 2.57
C LEU A 88 -0.71 8.87 2.23
N LEU A 89 -1.49 9.43 3.15
CA LEU A 89 -2.82 9.92 2.84
C LEU A 89 -2.73 11.09 1.85
N PRO A 90 -3.63 11.15 0.87
CA PRO A 90 -3.66 12.24 -0.08
C PRO A 90 -3.97 13.56 0.64
N LYS A 91 -3.47 14.68 0.11
CA LYS A 91 -3.74 16.02 0.69
C LYS A 91 -5.22 16.40 0.58
N GLN A 92 -5.88 15.91 -0.44
CA GLN A 92 -7.29 16.12 -0.73
C GLN A 92 -7.92 14.75 -0.92
N THR A 93 -9.16 14.57 -0.49
CA THR A 93 -9.91 13.35 -0.80
C THR A 93 -9.96 13.21 -2.33
N PRO A 94 -9.52 12.06 -2.88
CA PRO A 94 -9.63 11.84 -4.32
C PRO A 94 -11.09 12.01 -4.73
N LYS A 95 -11.33 12.69 -5.86
CA LYS A 95 -12.67 12.71 -6.42
C LYS A 95 -13.02 11.28 -6.81
N THR A 96 -14.11 10.74 -6.27
CA THR A 96 -14.60 9.40 -6.58
C THR A 96 -15.73 9.43 -7.59
N ASN A 97 -15.99 10.59 -8.20
CA ASN A 97 -17.03 10.70 -9.19
C ASN A 97 -16.68 9.87 -10.43
N LEU A 98 -17.66 9.14 -10.91
CA LEU A 98 -17.57 8.29 -12.08
C LEU A 98 -18.47 8.85 -13.16
N ARG A 99 -17.93 9.01 -14.36
CA ARG A 99 -18.73 9.27 -15.55
C ARG A 99 -18.97 7.95 -16.27
N ILE A 100 -20.23 7.56 -16.37
CA ILE A 100 -20.68 6.40 -17.13
C ILE A 100 -21.23 6.89 -18.47
N THR A 101 -20.70 6.36 -19.57
CA THR A 101 -21.31 6.50 -20.89
C THR A 101 -21.89 5.14 -21.29
N HIS A 102 -23.22 5.05 -21.36
CA HIS A 102 -23.92 3.85 -21.79
C HIS A 102 -24.38 4.03 -23.24
N GLY A 103 -23.84 3.22 -24.14
CA GLY A 103 -24.31 3.11 -25.53
C GLY A 103 -25.30 1.96 -25.69
N PHE A 104 -26.44 2.25 -26.31
CA PHE A 104 -27.50 1.28 -26.57
C PHE A 104 -28.15 1.55 -27.93
N ASN A 105 -28.65 0.50 -28.58
CA ASN A 105 -29.35 0.60 -29.85
C ASN A 105 -30.85 0.65 -29.62
N ILE A 106 -31.53 1.56 -30.33
CA ILE A 106 -32.97 1.58 -30.49
C ILE A 106 -33.27 1.62 -31.99
N ASN A 107 -34.04 0.67 -32.51
CA ASN A 107 -34.41 0.58 -33.93
C ASN A 107 -33.19 0.62 -34.88
N GLY A 108 -32.09 -0.04 -34.48
CA GLY A 108 -30.85 -0.09 -35.26
C GLY A 108 -30.00 1.18 -35.22
N GLN A 109 -30.37 2.18 -34.42
CA GLN A 109 -29.59 3.41 -34.21
C GLN A 109 -28.91 3.39 -32.85
N LEU A 110 -27.59 3.59 -32.85
CA LEU A 110 -26.81 3.74 -31.63
C LEU A 110 -27.12 5.10 -30.98
N GLN A 111 -27.56 5.05 -29.74
CA GLN A 111 -27.72 6.19 -28.86
C GLN A 111 -26.76 6.07 -27.68
N THR A 112 -26.42 7.21 -27.08
CA THR A 112 -25.58 7.25 -25.88
C THR A 112 -26.22 8.12 -24.80
N LYS A 113 -26.04 7.71 -23.55
CA LYS A 113 -26.36 8.53 -22.37
C LYS A 113 -25.16 8.58 -21.44
N THR A 114 -24.88 9.79 -20.98
CA THR A 114 -23.82 10.05 -19.99
C THR A 114 -24.45 10.35 -18.64
N ILE A 115 -24.01 9.62 -17.61
CA ILE A 115 -24.46 9.73 -16.23
C ILE A 115 -23.24 10.02 -15.37
N ASP A 116 -23.31 11.07 -14.56
CA ASP A 116 -22.30 11.37 -13.55
C ASP A 116 -22.78 10.84 -12.20
N LEU A 117 -21.99 9.98 -11.57
CA LEU A 117 -22.25 9.41 -10.24
C LEU A 117 -21.22 9.92 -9.24
N ASP A 118 -21.65 10.55 -8.15
CA ASP A 118 -20.74 11.06 -7.11
C ASP A 118 -20.28 9.98 -6.10
N LYS A 119 -20.98 8.84 -6.08
CA LYS A 119 -20.73 7.67 -5.25
C LYS A 119 -21.24 6.41 -5.99
N PRO A 120 -20.87 5.18 -5.56
CA PRO A 120 -21.48 3.97 -6.08
C PRO A 120 -23.00 4.02 -5.89
N ASP A 121 -23.74 3.99 -6.99
CA ASP A 121 -25.19 4.05 -7.02
C ASP A 121 -25.71 3.44 -8.33
N ASP A 122 -27.01 3.16 -8.37
CA ASP A 122 -27.69 2.68 -9.57
C ASP A 122 -28.03 3.86 -10.51
N TYR A 123 -28.18 3.57 -11.81
CA TYR A 123 -28.69 4.53 -12.78
C TYR A 123 -29.74 3.89 -13.67
N THR A 124 -30.70 4.71 -14.12
CA THR A 124 -31.78 4.29 -15.02
C THR A 124 -31.78 5.17 -16.26
N ILE A 125 -31.94 4.55 -17.42
CA ILE A 125 -32.14 5.24 -18.70
C ILE A 125 -33.53 4.88 -19.17
N GLU A 126 -34.40 5.88 -19.24
CA GLU A 126 -35.73 5.73 -19.83
C GLU A 126 -35.61 5.73 -21.36
N CYS A 127 -36.15 4.67 -21.99
CA CYS A 127 -36.12 4.46 -23.43
C CYS A 127 -37.54 4.40 -23.98
N GLU A 128 -37.76 4.99 -25.15
CA GLU A 128 -39.08 5.01 -25.81
C GLU A 128 -39.52 3.62 -26.34
N SER A 129 -38.57 2.69 -26.49
CA SER A 129 -38.79 1.30 -26.89
C SER A 129 -37.72 0.39 -26.30
N GLU A 130 -37.83 -0.92 -26.53
CA GLU A 130 -36.86 -1.91 -26.05
C GLU A 130 -35.44 -1.60 -26.56
N PRO A 131 -34.48 -1.31 -25.67
CA PRO A 131 -33.10 -1.05 -26.04
C PRO A 131 -32.26 -2.33 -26.09
N GLU A 132 -31.26 -2.36 -26.97
CA GLU A 132 -30.19 -3.37 -26.92
C GLU A 132 -28.91 -2.70 -26.42
N ASN A 133 -28.39 -3.13 -25.27
CA ASN A 133 -27.16 -2.58 -24.71
C ASN A 133 -25.95 -2.94 -25.58
N VAL A 134 -25.15 -1.94 -25.96
CA VAL A 134 -23.99 -2.13 -26.84
C VAL A 134 -22.68 -2.01 -26.05
N PHE A 135 -22.53 -0.95 -25.24
CA PHE A 135 -21.34 -0.76 -24.43
C PHE A 135 -21.59 0.07 -23.18
N ILE A 136 -20.73 -0.13 -22.18
CA ILE A 136 -20.62 0.77 -21.02
C ILE A 136 -19.16 1.19 -20.93
N GLU A 137 -18.93 2.50 -20.99
CA GLU A 137 -17.62 3.12 -20.75
C GLU A 137 -17.65 3.83 -19.40
N MET A 138 -16.59 3.66 -18.62
CA MET A 138 -16.43 4.26 -17.30
C MET A 138 -15.18 5.11 -17.28
N THR A 139 -15.32 6.39 -16.95
CA THR A 139 -14.21 7.34 -16.86
C THR A 139 -14.20 7.99 -15.49
N VAL A 140 -13.02 8.08 -14.88
CA VAL A 140 -12.79 8.96 -13.71
C VAL A 140 -12.37 10.32 -14.26
N PRO A 141 -13.19 11.37 -14.14
CA PRO A 141 -12.83 12.67 -14.69
C PRO A 141 -11.54 13.19 -14.05
N SER A 142 -10.56 13.57 -14.88
CA SER A 142 -9.36 14.27 -14.39
C SER A 142 -9.81 15.63 -13.86
N GLY A 143 -9.84 15.75 -12.53
CA GLY A 143 -10.39 16.89 -11.83
C GLY A 143 -9.46 18.08 -11.67
#